data_AF-A0A9D9PW16-F1
#
_entry.id   AF-A0A9D9PW16-F1
#
_cell.length_a   1.000
_cell.length_b   1.000
_cell.length_c   1.000
_cell.angle_alpha   90.00
_cell.angle_beta   90.00
_cell.angle_gamma   90.00
#
_symmetry.space_group_name_H-M   'P 1'
#
loop_
_entity.id
_entity.type
_entity.pdbx_description
1 polymer ?
#
loop_
_entity_poly.entity_id
_entity_poly.type
_entity_poly.pdbx_seq_one_letter_code
_entity_poly.pdbx_strand_id
1 'polypeptide(L)'
;MAVAQDTKAVRIIAPPQFPAAWEDAEDERLTWLHDRMHNPDPVLPLENAFWSRVYEAFNRATEAYDMPVRLKTRCINTYFYMAAKTIVPPERMEAQKARADERMDAAMARLRSLWADEWLPEIRAHLAW
;
A
#
# COMPACT_ATOMS: atom_id res chain seq x y z
N MET A 1 4.06 -8.34 32.80
CA MET A 1 5.09 -8.06 31.79
C MET A 1 5.27 -9.31 30.96
N ALA A 2 4.79 -9.34 29.71
CA ALA A 2 5.02 -10.46 28.81
C ALA A 2 6.38 -10.26 28.13
N VAL A 3 7.27 -11.24 28.28
CA VAL A 3 8.57 -11.27 27.61
C VAL A 3 8.29 -11.53 26.12
N ALA A 4 8.56 -10.54 25.27
CA ALA A 4 8.58 -10.75 23.83
C ALA A 4 9.70 -11.75 23.52
N GLN A 5 9.34 -12.94 23.06
CA GLN A 5 10.33 -13.90 22.56
C GLN A 5 10.99 -13.31 21.31
N ASP A 6 12.31 -13.22 21.34
CA ASP A 6 13.16 -12.88 20.19
C ASP A 6 13.15 -14.06 19.21
N THR A 7 12.07 -14.20 18.46
CA THR A 7 11.96 -15.24 17.44
C THR A 7 12.71 -14.77 16.20
N LYS A 8 13.98 -15.18 16.10
CA LYS A 8 14.78 -14.97 14.90
C LYS A 8 14.04 -15.54 13.69
N ALA A 9 13.72 -14.69 12.70
CA ALA A 9 13.01 -15.12 11.50
C ALA A 9 13.80 -16.22 10.78
N VAL A 10 13.20 -17.40 10.65
CA VAL A 10 13.78 -18.53 9.91
C VAL A 10 13.22 -18.49 8.49
N ARG A 11 14.10 -18.39 7.50
CA ARG A 11 13.72 -18.48 6.09
C ARG A 11 13.34 -19.92 5.75
N ILE A 12 12.12 -20.12 5.26
CA ILE A 12 11.68 -21.38 4.70
C ILE A 12 12.18 -21.45 3.25
N ILE A 13 12.97 -22.47 2.93
CA ILE A 13 13.48 -22.67 1.57
C ILE A 13 12.45 -23.49 0.78
N ALA A 14 12.15 -23.04 -0.43
CA ALA A 14 11.25 -23.76 -1.33
C ALA A 14 11.85 -25.16 -1.67
N PRO A 15 11.03 -26.23 -1.71
CA PRO A 15 11.51 -27.55 -2.12
C PRO A 15 12.10 -27.51 -3.54
N PRO A 16 13.15 -28.30 -3.85
CA PRO A 16 13.75 -28.31 -5.20
C PRO A 16 12.76 -28.60 -6.34
N GLN A 17 11.71 -29.37 -6.06
CA GLN A 17 10.65 -29.74 -6.99
C GLN A 17 9.53 -28.69 -7.13
N PHE A 18 9.55 -27.62 -6.33
CA PHE A 18 8.57 -26.54 -6.39
C PHE A 18 9.31 -25.18 -6.32
N PRO A 19 10.06 -24.80 -7.36
CA PRO A 19 10.78 -23.54 -7.36
C PRO A 19 9.80 -22.37 -7.38
N ALA A 20 9.87 -21.51 -6.36
CA ALA A 20 9.17 -20.23 -6.36
C ALA A 20 9.95 -19.25 -7.25
N ALA A 21 9.44 -18.96 -8.43
CA ALA A 21 10.01 -17.94 -9.31
C ALA A 21 9.35 -16.59 -9.02
N TRP A 22 10.17 -15.58 -8.73
CA TRP A 22 9.74 -14.20 -8.61
C TRP A 22 10.08 -13.45 -9.90
N GLU A 23 9.16 -12.62 -10.39
CA GLU A 23 9.42 -11.74 -11.55
C GLU A 23 10.57 -10.76 -11.27
N ASP A 24 10.68 -10.32 -10.02
CA ASP A 24 11.75 -9.47 -9.48
C ASP A 24 12.38 -10.19 -8.29
N ALA A 25 13.69 -10.47 -8.34
CA ALA A 25 14.39 -11.19 -7.29
C ALA A 25 14.36 -10.47 -5.93
N GLU A 26 14.16 -9.15 -5.91
CA GLU A 26 14.03 -8.40 -4.66
C GLU A 26 12.66 -8.62 -3.98
N ASP A 27 11.65 -9.13 -4.71
CA ASP A 27 10.33 -9.44 -4.14
C ASP A 27 10.37 -10.59 -3.13
N GLU A 28 11.32 -11.50 -3.31
CA GLU A 28 11.55 -12.59 -2.37
C GLU A 28 11.93 -12.08 -0.97
N ARG A 29 12.51 -10.87 -0.88
CA ARG A 29 12.99 -10.27 0.38
C ARG A 29 11.90 -9.51 1.12
N LEU A 30 10.71 -9.39 0.54
CA LEU A 30 9.61 -8.64 1.12
C LEU A 30 8.75 -9.52 2.03
N THR A 31 8.25 -8.92 3.10
CA THR A 31 7.23 -9.55 3.94
C THR A 31 5.86 -9.34 3.30
N TRP A 32 5.38 -10.36 2.60
CA TRP A 32 4.06 -10.37 1.98
C TRP A 32 2.98 -10.68 3.01
N LEU A 33 2.00 -9.78 3.11
CA LEU A 33 0.84 -9.90 3.99
C LEU A 33 -0.39 -10.17 3.13
N HIS A 34 -1.17 -11.19 3.47
CA HIS A 34 -2.48 -11.40 2.88
C HIS A 34 -3.41 -10.29 3.36
N ASP A 35 -3.91 -9.47 2.44
CA ASP A 35 -4.81 -8.36 2.76
C ASP A 35 -6.25 -8.84 2.99
N ARG A 36 -6.44 -9.54 4.12
CA ARG A 36 -7.74 -10.10 4.50
C ARG A 36 -8.75 -9.03 4.92
N MET A 37 -8.29 -7.82 5.20
CA MET A 37 -9.17 -6.72 5.62
C MET A 37 -10.02 -6.23 4.44
N HIS A 38 -9.44 -6.15 3.25
CA HIS A 38 -10.16 -5.74 2.05
C HIS A 38 -10.51 -6.92 1.12
N ASN A 39 -9.69 -7.97 1.11
CA ASN A 39 -9.79 -9.11 0.20
C ASN A 39 -9.68 -10.45 0.96
N PRO A 40 -10.67 -10.80 1.79
CA PRO A 40 -10.64 -12.04 2.57
C PRO A 40 -10.73 -13.31 1.69
N ASP A 41 -11.39 -13.20 0.55
CA ASP A 41 -11.69 -14.29 -0.38
C ASP A 41 -10.84 -14.17 -1.67
N PRO A 42 -10.81 -15.23 -2.50
CA PRO A 42 -10.21 -15.17 -3.82
C PRO A 42 -10.71 -14.00 -4.67
N VAL A 43 -9.79 -13.18 -5.19
CA VAL A 43 -10.09 -12.05 -6.08
C VAL A 43 -10.24 -12.50 -7.53
N LEU A 44 -11.24 -11.94 -8.21
CA LEU A 44 -11.46 -12.20 -9.63
C LEU A 44 -10.42 -11.47 -10.50
N PRO A 45 -10.16 -11.91 -11.75
CA PRO A 45 -9.17 -11.26 -12.62
C PRO A 45 -9.41 -9.77 -12.84
N LEU A 46 -10.67 -9.35 -13.03
CA LEU A 46 -11.02 -7.94 -13.20
C LEU A 46 -10.81 -7.13 -11.91
N GLU A 47 -11.14 -7.72 -10.76
CA GLU A 47 -10.94 -7.11 -9.46
C GLU A 47 -9.44 -6.95 -9.16
N ASN A 48 -8.61 -7.95 -9.47
CA ASN A 48 -7.16 -7.83 -9.36
C ASN A 48 -6.60 -6.70 -10.25
N ALA A 49 -7.08 -6.58 -11.49
CA ALA A 49 -6.68 -5.50 -12.38
C ALA A 49 -7.06 -4.13 -11.82
N PHE A 50 -8.24 -4.02 -11.20
CA PHE A 50 -8.70 -2.81 -10.53
C PHE A 50 -7.83 -2.48 -9.30
N TRP A 51 -7.63 -3.43 -8.38
CA TRP A 51 -6.82 -3.22 -7.18
C TRP A 51 -5.39 -2.82 -7.51
N SER A 52 -4.80 -3.40 -8.55
CA SER A 52 -3.46 -3.01 -9.02
C SER A 52 -3.39 -1.51 -9.32
N ARG A 53 -4.42 -0.94 -9.97
CA ARG A 53 -4.51 0.51 -10.24
C ARG A 53 -4.75 1.34 -8.98
N VAL A 54 -5.58 0.85 -8.05
CA VAL A 54 -5.81 1.54 -6.78
C VAL A 54 -4.50 1.72 -6.01
N TYR A 55 -3.65 0.68 -5.95
CA TYR A 55 -2.38 0.78 -5.23
C TYR A 55 -1.29 1.54 -5.99
N GLU A 56 -1.33 1.58 -7.33
CA GLU A 56 -0.56 2.57 -8.09
C GLU A 56 -0.93 4.00 -7.68
N ALA A 57 -2.23 4.31 -7.56
CA ALA A 57 -2.71 5.61 -7.11
C ALA A 57 -2.35 5.89 -5.65
N PHE A 58 -2.42 4.89 -4.76
CA PHE A 58 -1.97 5.00 -3.37
C PHE A 58 -0.51 5.42 -3.31
N ASN A 59 0.37 4.79 -4.08
CA ASN A 59 1.80 5.13 -4.11
C ASN A 59 2.06 6.55 -4.61
N ARG A 60 1.26 7.04 -5.57
CA ARG A 60 1.31 8.43 -6.03
C ARG A 60 0.85 9.40 -4.95
N ALA A 61 -0.19 9.03 -4.18
CA ALA A 61 -0.66 9.84 -3.08
C ALA A 61 0.37 9.90 -1.94
N THR A 62 0.97 8.76 -1.56
CA THR A 62 2.02 8.74 -0.55
C THR A 62 3.26 9.51 -0.98
N GLU A 63 3.56 9.58 -2.28
CA GLU A 63 4.57 10.48 -2.81
C GLU A 63 4.19 11.96 -2.68
N ALA A 64 2.98 12.33 -3.09
CA ALA A 64 2.52 13.72 -3.03
C ALA A 64 2.50 14.29 -1.60
N TYR A 65 2.19 13.44 -0.62
CA TYR A 65 2.17 13.78 0.80
C TYR A 65 3.49 13.49 1.52
N ASP A 66 4.59 13.26 0.81
CA ASP A 66 5.90 12.99 1.42
C ASP A 66 5.90 11.81 2.42
N MET A 67 4.95 10.87 2.31
CA MET A 67 4.90 9.70 3.18
C MET A 67 6.03 8.71 2.83
N PRO A 68 6.75 8.16 3.84
CA PRO A 68 7.94 7.33 3.65
C PRO A 68 7.65 5.88 3.25
N VAL A 69 6.47 5.58 2.71
CA VAL A 69 6.02 4.21 2.42
C VAL A 69 5.61 4.05 0.96
N ARG A 70 5.97 2.90 0.38
CA ARG A 70 5.42 2.41 -0.89
C ARG A 70 4.91 1.00 -0.69
N LEU A 71 3.80 0.69 -1.33
CA LEU A 71 3.19 -0.63 -1.33
C LEU A 71 3.50 -1.33 -2.65
N LYS A 72 3.87 -2.60 -2.57
CA LYS A 72 3.89 -3.51 -3.71
C LYS A 72 2.75 -4.51 -3.53
N THR A 73 2.06 -4.82 -4.60
CA THR A 73 0.93 -5.77 -4.57
C THR A 73 1.14 -6.90 -5.55
N ARG A 74 0.60 -8.06 -5.19
CA ARG A 74 0.63 -9.29 -5.98
C ARG A 74 -0.66 -10.06 -5.76
N CYS A 75 -1.19 -10.65 -6.83
CA CYS A 75 -2.19 -11.70 -6.71
C CYS A 75 -1.48 -13.05 -6.89
N ILE A 76 -1.52 -13.89 -5.86
CA ILE A 76 -0.87 -15.20 -5.84
C ILE A 76 -1.95 -16.23 -5.55
N ASN A 77 -2.16 -17.18 -6.46
CA ASN A 77 -3.20 -18.20 -6.35
C ASN A 77 -4.58 -17.60 -6.02
N THR A 78 -4.97 -16.55 -6.76
CA THR A 78 -6.19 -15.78 -6.57
C THR A 78 -6.33 -15.03 -5.24
N TYR A 79 -5.33 -15.00 -4.37
CA TYR A 79 -5.35 -14.18 -3.15
C TYR A 79 -4.51 -12.92 -3.30
N PHE A 80 -4.98 -11.82 -2.72
CA PHE A 80 -4.33 -10.51 -2.82
C PHE A 80 -3.35 -10.29 -1.67
N TYR A 81 -2.09 -10.08 -2.02
CA TYR A 81 -0.99 -9.84 -1.09
C TYR A 81 -0.40 -8.47 -1.27
N MET A 82 0.08 -7.91 -0.16
CA MET A 82 0.72 -6.61 -0.11
C MET A 82 2.02 -6.67 0.67
N ALA A 83 2.99 -5.88 0.24
CA ALA A 83 4.23 -5.65 0.96
C ALA A 83 4.47 -4.15 1.09
N ALA A 84 4.76 -3.68 2.31
CA ALA A 84 5.15 -2.31 2.55
C ALA A 84 6.67 -2.17 2.55
N LYS A 85 7.16 -1.17 1.82
CA LYS A 85 8.57 -0.80 1.78
C LYS A 85 8.73 0.64 2.27
N THR A 86 9.60 0.80 3.26
CA THR A 86 10.11 2.10 3.66
C THR A 86 11.10 2.61 2.62
N ILE A 87 10.90 3.83 2.12
CA ILE A 87 11.75 4.41 1.05
C ILE A 87 12.83 5.37 1.55
N VAL A 88 12.87 5.64 2.85
CA VAL A 88 13.90 6.48 3.49
C VAL A 88 14.66 5.67 4.54
N PRO A 89 15.95 5.96 4.76
CA PRO A 89 16.72 5.27 5.78
C PRO A 89 16.31 5.73 7.19
N PRO A 90 16.54 4.91 8.24
CA PRO A 90 16.04 5.17 9.59
C PRO A 90 16.44 6.55 10.16
N GLU A 91 17.65 7.02 9.86
CA GLU A 91 18.17 8.30 10.33
C GLU A 91 17.43 9.53 9.75
N ARG A 92 16.71 9.36 8.63
CA ARG A 92 15.89 10.41 8.02
C ARG A 92 14.40 10.27 8.32
N MET A 93 13.99 9.19 8.99
CA MET A 93 12.59 8.84 9.19
C MET A 93 11.81 9.94 9.90
N GLU A 94 12.32 10.45 11.02
CA GLU A 94 11.61 11.47 11.81
C GLU A 94 11.44 12.78 11.04
N ALA A 95 12.48 13.22 10.34
CA ALA A 95 12.39 14.41 9.49
C ALA A 95 11.41 14.21 8.32
N GLN A 96 11.32 13.00 7.76
CA GLN A 96 10.35 12.68 6.70
C GLN A 96 8.92 12.64 7.25
N LYS A 97 8.70 12.06 8.44
CA LYS A 97 7.39 12.04 9.10
C LYS A 97 6.88 13.46 9.35
N ALA A 98 7.72 14.34 9.91
CA ALA A 98 7.34 15.72 10.16
C ALA A 98 6.87 16.44 8.87
N ARG A 99 7.59 16.28 7.76
CA ARG A 99 7.17 16.82 6.45
C ARG A 99 5.86 16.19 5.95
N ALA A 100 5.70 14.88 6.14
CA ALA A 100 4.50 14.19 5.72
C ALA A 100 3.27 14.68 6.49
N ASP A 101 3.41 14.85 7.81
CA ASP A 101 2.37 15.36 8.70
C ASP A 101 1.99 16.79 8.29
N GLU A 102 2.96 17.68 8.07
CA GLU A 102 2.72 19.05 7.59
C GLU A 102 1.94 19.08 6.26
N ARG A 103 2.31 18.22 5.30
CA ARG A 103 1.59 18.13 4.01
C ARG A 103 0.19 17.57 4.16
N MET A 104 0.03 16.55 5.01
CA MET A 104 -1.26 15.94 5.26
C MET A 104 -2.20 16.93 5.95
N ASP A 105 -1.71 17.66 6.95
CA ASP A 105 -2.48 18.69 7.65
C ASP A 105 -2.91 19.81 6.70
N ALA A 106 -2.00 20.28 5.83
CA ALA A 106 -2.33 21.28 4.82
C ALA A 106 -3.40 20.78 3.82
N ALA A 107 -3.34 19.50 3.43
CA ALA A 107 -4.35 18.89 2.56
C ALA A 107 -5.70 18.74 3.27
N MET A 108 -5.70 18.25 4.50
CA MET A 108 -6.89 18.07 5.33
C MET A 108 -7.59 19.39 5.63
N ALA A 109 -6.83 20.46 5.86
CA ALA A 109 -7.37 21.81 6.08
C ALA A 109 -8.21 22.32 4.90
N ARG A 110 -7.89 21.87 3.68
CA ARG A 110 -8.61 22.24 2.44
C ARG A 110 -9.72 21.27 2.05
N LEU A 111 -9.82 20.10 2.68
CA LEU A 111 -10.71 19.03 2.25
C LEU A 111 -12.18 19.46 2.20
N ARG A 112 -12.62 20.25 3.18
CA ARG A 112 -14.01 20.74 3.24
C ARG A 112 -14.35 21.66 2.09
N SER A 113 -13.50 22.64 1.78
CA SER A 113 -13.75 23.57 0.67
C SER A 113 -13.61 22.86 -0.67
N LEU A 114 -12.60 22.02 -0.86
CA LEU A 114 -12.47 21.20 -2.08
C LEU A 114 -13.73 20.37 -2.35
N TRP A 115 -14.28 19.72 -1.33
CA TRP A 115 -15.54 18.98 -1.47
C TRP A 115 -16.71 19.89 -1.82
N ALA A 116 -16.92 20.98 -1.08
CA ALA A 116 -18.10 21.83 -1.22
C ALA A 116 -18.09 22.64 -2.53
N ASP A 117 -16.91 23.14 -2.91
CA ASP A 117 -16.76 24.18 -3.94
C ASP A 117 -16.33 23.61 -5.29
N GLU A 118 -15.66 22.44 -5.31
CA GLU A 118 -15.13 21.83 -6.54
C GLU A 118 -15.78 20.46 -6.82
N TRP A 119 -15.58 19.48 -5.94
CA TRP A 119 -15.93 18.08 -6.25
C TRP A 119 -17.43 17.82 -6.23
N LEU A 120 -18.17 18.30 -5.23
CA LEU A 120 -19.61 18.06 -5.15
C LEU A 120 -20.37 18.71 -6.32
N PRO A 121 -20.07 19.96 -6.75
CA PRO A 121 -20.64 20.53 -7.97
C PRO A 121 -20.34 19.71 -9.23
N GLU A 122 -19.09 19.30 -9.43
CA GLU A 122 -18.68 18.49 -10.58
C GLU A 122 -19.43 17.15 -10.62
N ILE A 123 -19.46 16.44 -9.49
CA ILE A 123 -20.17 15.17 -9.36
C ILE A 123 -21.66 15.35 -9.70
N ARG A 124 -22.31 16.38 -9.16
CA ARG A 124 -23.73 16.67 -9.45
C ARG A 124 -23.95 16.97 -10.93
N ALA A 125 -23.03 17.67 -11.59
CA ALA A 125 -23.12 17.93 -13.02
C ALA A 125 -23.05 16.63 -13.85
N HIS A 126 -22.25 15.65 -13.42
CA HIS A 126 -22.20 14.32 -14.06
C HIS A 126 -23.39 13.42 -13.75
N LEU A 127 -24.19 13.72 -12.73
CA LEU A 127 -25.39 12.95 -12.36
C LEU A 127 -26.70 13.57 -12.87
N ALA A 128 -26.66 14.78 -13.44
CA ALA A 128 -27.85 15.49 -13.90
C ALA A 128 -28.39 15.03 -15.28
N TRP A 129 -27.93 13.88 -15.76
CA TRP A 129 -28.27 13.30 -17.07
C TRP A 129 -29.28 12.17 -16.91
#